data_AF-A0A8T4EU59-F1
#
_entry.id   AF-A0A8T4EU59-F1
#
_cell.length_a   1.000
_cell.length_b   1.000
_cell.length_c   1.000
_cell.angle_alpha   90.00
_cell.angle_beta   90.00
_cell.angle_gamma   90.00
#
_symmetry.space_group_name_H-M   'P 1'
#
loop_
_entity.id
_entity.type
_entity.pdbx_description
1 polymer ?
#
loop_
_entity_poly.entity_id
_entity_poly.type
_entity_poly.pdbx_seq_one_letter_code
_entity_poly.pdbx_strand_id
1 'polypeptide(L)'
;MSEWANVKYPINIPGDGMFVVGMDVAPGRYVCEEPGDDGYWVRFPQGGVGPVIVRHAGGRPAEVVIENGDNAFDSHVAGEWTRVPTTRPAVAAPATARVKTKTVAIRPVVDPDLPGDVVKRLTANPALLDHVRHGTPWTMRAEVQDPVWILPLIWVAVAFTLGVWLRFIGPAAITLPFVLVFGVRGITRRSRSSDLRRLYRTAVQYADRCRVEPDFDAEAAQLMRRAQRAIRKIKKSTVAGLGLLDPAEDAIVLPRQEWEIAKALSRVSELRREQAEMLAQDVAEEVRKAIEPLRHSLDTVVASVTQRVQALERYAAKVREADLAYKAHEHLRTLAARTGAYQELLAETVRDDIAVVEIERLARNAESLRLALTESLAEARRAGDALTQL
;
A
#
# COMPACT_ATOMS: atom_id res chain seq x y z
N MET A 1 28.52 -21.60 0.88
CA MET A 1 28.18 -21.05 2.23
C MET A 1 27.37 -19.78 2.04
N SER A 2 26.16 -19.88 1.52
CA SER A 2 25.42 -18.72 0.99
C SER A 2 23.91 -18.94 1.04
N GLU A 3 23.40 -19.48 2.15
CA GLU A 3 21.96 -19.76 2.30
C GLU A 3 21.25 -18.68 3.15
N TRP A 4 22.00 -17.80 3.82
CA TRP A 4 21.45 -16.80 4.76
C TRP A 4 22.03 -15.39 4.57
N ALA A 5 22.52 -15.07 3.37
CA ALA A 5 23.21 -13.80 3.07
C ALA A 5 22.28 -12.57 3.12
N ASN A 6 20.96 -12.76 3.19
CA ASN A 6 19.94 -11.70 3.13
C ASN A 6 19.11 -11.55 4.42
N VAL A 7 19.56 -12.07 5.56
CA VAL A 7 18.85 -11.85 6.83
C VAL A 7 19.12 -10.45 7.39
N LYS A 8 18.11 -9.82 8.00
CA LYS A 8 18.17 -8.43 8.51
C LYS A 8 19.17 -8.22 9.65
N TYR A 9 19.29 -9.21 10.51
CA TYR A 9 20.11 -9.22 11.71
C TYR A 9 21.02 -10.46 11.70
N PRO A 10 22.01 -10.51 10.77
CA PRO A 10 22.88 -11.66 10.61
C PRO A 10 23.82 -11.83 11.80
N ILE A 11 24.06 -10.74 12.55
CA ILE A 11 24.99 -10.68 13.66
C ILE A 11 24.28 -10.11 14.89
N ASN A 12 23.60 -8.96 14.79
CA ASN A 12 23.01 -8.34 15.96
C ASN A 12 21.48 -8.27 15.90
N ILE A 13 20.79 -8.87 16.87
CA ILE A 13 19.33 -8.80 16.98
C ILE A 13 18.97 -7.72 18.03
N PRO A 14 18.14 -6.72 17.68
CA PRO A 14 17.69 -5.74 18.66
C PRO A 14 16.92 -6.45 19.78
N GLY A 15 17.14 -6.01 21.03
CA GLY A 15 16.72 -6.75 22.23
C GLY A 15 15.26 -7.18 22.26
N ASP A 16 14.33 -6.23 22.34
CA ASP A 16 12.90 -6.53 22.41
C ASP A 16 12.30 -6.63 20.99
N GLY A 17 11.66 -7.75 20.67
CA GLY A 17 11.01 -7.92 19.37
C GLY A 17 10.75 -9.36 18.94
N MET A 18 9.95 -9.47 17.88
CA MET A 18 9.62 -10.72 17.22
C MET A 18 10.39 -10.82 15.90
N PHE A 19 11.13 -11.91 15.74
CA PHE A 19 12.03 -12.15 14.60
C PHE A 19 11.71 -13.48 13.93
N VAL A 20 11.63 -13.48 12.60
CA VAL A 20 11.44 -14.71 11.82
C VAL A 20 12.79 -15.32 11.48
N VAL A 21 12.98 -16.58 11.83
CA VAL A 21 14.24 -17.30 11.58
C VAL A 21 14.35 -17.59 10.08
N GLY A 22 15.50 -17.27 9.49
CA GLY A 22 15.75 -17.36 8.05
C GLY A 22 15.34 -16.12 7.24
N MET A 23 14.65 -15.14 7.85
CA MET A 23 14.32 -13.85 7.21
C MET A 23 14.87 -12.65 8.01
N ASP A 24 14.57 -12.57 9.30
CA ASP A 24 15.08 -11.51 10.17
C ASP A 24 16.39 -11.91 10.83
N VAL A 25 16.50 -13.16 11.30
CA VAL A 25 17.64 -13.66 12.07
C VAL A 25 18.12 -14.98 11.48
N ALA A 26 19.44 -15.19 11.44
CA ALA A 26 19.99 -16.47 11.00
C ALA A 26 19.92 -17.50 12.13
N PRO A 27 19.80 -18.81 11.82
CA PRO A 27 20.10 -19.85 12.79
C PRO A 27 21.52 -19.71 13.34
N GLY A 28 21.69 -19.99 14.63
CA GLY A 28 22.98 -19.88 15.29
C GLY A 28 22.88 -19.55 16.77
N ARG A 29 24.05 -19.41 17.40
CA ARG A 29 24.20 -19.07 18.81
C ARG A 29 24.29 -17.56 18.98
N TYR A 30 23.48 -17.02 19.87
CA TYR A 30 23.40 -15.60 20.20
C TYR A 30 23.60 -15.40 21.69
N VAL A 31 24.33 -14.35 22.05
CA VAL A 31 24.59 -13.94 23.44
C VAL A 31 24.19 -12.50 23.62
N CYS A 32 23.44 -12.21 24.68
CA CYS A 32 23.14 -10.87 25.13
C CYS A 32 23.94 -10.62 26.41
N GLU A 33 24.90 -9.70 26.35
CA GLU A 33 25.80 -9.37 27.47
C GLU A 33 25.10 -8.56 28.57
N GLU A 34 24.17 -7.69 28.18
CA GLU A 34 23.43 -6.78 29.08
C GLU A 34 21.91 -7.04 29.00
N PRO A 35 21.40 -8.23 29.38
CA PRO A 35 20.00 -8.58 29.20
C PRO A 35 19.03 -7.80 30.12
N GLY A 36 19.55 -7.14 31.17
CA GLY A 36 18.76 -6.48 32.22
C GLY A 36 18.44 -7.39 33.41
N ASP A 37 17.66 -6.88 34.37
CA ASP A 37 17.39 -7.57 35.64
C ASP A 37 16.36 -8.71 35.52
N ASP A 38 15.43 -8.64 34.56
CA ASP A 38 14.47 -9.69 34.22
C ASP A 38 14.18 -9.66 32.72
N GLY A 39 14.09 -10.83 32.11
CA GLY A 39 13.84 -10.99 30.68
C GLY A 39 13.51 -12.43 30.33
N TYR A 40 12.86 -12.64 29.20
CA TYR A 40 12.60 -13.98 28.70
C TYR A 40 12.61 -13.97 27.19
N TRP A 41 12.81 -15.15 26.60
CA TRP A 41 12.68 -15.32 25.17
C TRP A 41 11.96 -16.63 24.86
N VAL A 42 11.36 -16.67 23.68
CA VAL A 42 10.56 -17.78 23.20
C VAL A 42 11.06 -18.20 21.83
N ARG A 43 11.37 -19.48 21.69
CA ARG A 43 11.62 -20.11 20.39
C ARG A 43 10.38 -20.87 19.96
N PHE A 44 10.10 -20.86 18.67
CA PHE A 44 8.96 -21.55 18.08
C PHE A 44 9.42 -22.64 17.09
N PRO A 45 9.70 -23.87 17.55
CA PRO A 45 10.17 -24.94 16.67
C PRO A 45 9.10 -25.33 15.64
N GLN A 46 9.54 -25.94 14.52
CA GLN A 46 8.65 -26.58 13.55
C GLN A 46 8.08 -27.91 14.06
N GLY A 47 7.09 -28.46 13.34
CA GLY A 47 6.61 -29.84 13.56
C GLY A 47 5.60 -30.04 14.71
N GLY A 48 4.97 -28.97 15.21
CA GLY A 48 3.95 -29.09 16.27
C GLY A 48 4.53 -29.23 17.69
N VAL A 49 5.85 -29.09 17.84
CA VAL A 49 6.49 -28.93 19.15
C VAL A 49 6.05 -27.59 19.74
N GLY A 50 5.64 -27.59 21.01
CA GLY A 50 5.22 -26.39 21.73
C GLY A 50 6.32 -25.32 21.81
N PRO A 51 5.96 -24.06 22.11
CA PRO A 51 6.94 -22.99 22.26
C PRO A 51 7.92 -23.29 23.41
N VAL A 52 9.21 -23.06 23.15
CA VAL A 52 10.26 -23.22 24.16
C VAL A 52 10.52 -21.85 24.78
N ILE A 53 10.08 -21.70 26.03
CA ILE A 53 10.18 -20.44 26.78
C ILE A 53 11.33 -20.57 27.78
N VAL A 54 12.26 -19.63 27.74
CA VAL A 54 13.37 -19.58 28.69
C VAL A 54 13.33 -18.22 29.39
N ARG A 55 13.31 -18.26 30.72
CA ARG A 55 13.38 -17.05 31.56
C ARG A 55 14.81 -16.84 32.02
N HIS A 56 15.26 -15.60 31.91
CA HIS A 56 16.51 -15.12 32.47
C HIS A 56 16.31 -14.74 33.93
N ALA A 57 17.14 -15.27 34.82
CA ALA A 57 17.31 -14.72 36.15
C ALA A 57 18.56 -13.86 36.10
N GLY A 58 18.42 -12.55 36.36
CA GLY A 58 19.46 -11.54 36.21
C GLY A 58 20.81 -11.91 36.83
N GLY A 59 21.87 -11.23 36.37
CA GLY A 59 23.23 -11.38 36.90
C GLY A 59 24.18 -12.27 36.08
N ARG A 60 23.79 -12.70 34.87
CA ARG A 60 24.67 -13.37 33.90
C ARG A 60 24.31 -12.96 32.47
N PRO A 61 25.19 -13.14 31.47
CA PRO A 61 24.79 -13.01 30.07
C PRO A 61 23.68 -14.00 29.71
N ALA A 62 22.74 -13.58 28.87
CA ALA A 62 21.70 -14.45 28.34
C ALA A 62 22.20 -15.12 27.05
N GLU A 63 21.92 -16.42 26.90
CA GLU A 63 22.36 -17.19 25.73
C GLU A 63 21.19 -17.95 25.12
N VAL A 64 21.09 -17.91 23.78
CA VAL A 64 20.12 -18.68 23.02
C VAL A 64 20.76 -19.32 21.79
N VAL A 65 20.42 -20.58 21.55
CA VAL A 65 20.69 -21.25 20.26
C VAL A 65 19.39 -21.22 19.47
N ILE A 66 19.37 -20.54 18.33
CA ILE A 66 18.26 -20.53 17.39
C ILE A 66 18.52 -21.65 16.38
N GLU A 67 17.66 -22.66 16.36
CA GLU A 67 17.83 -23.83 15.50
C GLU A 67 17.36 -23.54 14.08
N ASN A 68 17.93 -24.24 13.10
CA ASN A 68 17.54 -24.10 11.69
C ASN A 68 16.05 -24.47 11.45
N GLY A 69 15.49 -25.30 12.32
CA GLY A 69 14.07 -25.68 12.31
C GLY A 69 13.15 -24.75 13.11
N ASP A 70 13.63 -23.63 13.64
CA ASP A 70 12.75 -22.67 14.32
C ASP A 70 12.00 -21.82 13.29
N ASN A 71 10.73 -21.51 13.57
CA ASN A 71 9.92 -20.61 12.75
C ASN A 71 10.12 -19.15 13.15
N ALA A 72 10.45 -18.91 14.42
CA ALA A 72 10.42 -17.59 15.01
C ALA A 72 11.14 -17.55 16.36
N PHE A 73 11.64 -16.37 16.69
CA PHE A 73 12.28 -16.00 17.93
C PHE A 73 11.61 -14.72 18.48
N ASP A 74 10.98 -14.80 19.65
CA ASP A 74 10.39 -13.65 20.36
C ASP A 74 11.26 -13.34 21.57
N SER A 75 11.83 -12.15 21.62
CA SER A 75 12.76 -11.74 22.66
C SER A 75 12.17 -10.58 23.45
N HIS A 76 12.23 -10.69 24.79
CA HIS A 76 11.81 -9.67 25.75
C HIS A 76 12.98 -9.35 26.69
N VAL A 77 14.18 -9.24 26.15
CA VAL A 77 15.37 -8.72 26.86
C VAL A 77 15.66 -7.30 26.37
N ALA A 78 16.13 -6.43 27.26
CA ALA A 78 16.39 -5.04 26.89
C ALA A 78 17.66 -4.90 26.05
N GLY A 79 18.65 -5.76 26.29
CA GLY A 79 19.95 -5.74 25.61
C GLY A 79 19.92 -6.38 24.23
N GLU A 80 20.86 -5.96 23.38
CA GLU A 80 21.06 -6.50 22.04
C GLU A 80 21.65 -7.93 22.09
N TRP A 81 21.19 -8.81 21.20
CA TRP A 81 21.78 -10.13 21.03
C TRP A 81 22.86 -10.09 19.97
N THR A 82 24.06 -10.54 20.32
CA THR A 82 25.18 -10.66 19.37
C THR A 82 25.39 -12.12 19.01
N ARG A 83 25.42 -12.42 17.71
CA ARG A 83 25.73 -13.74 17.18
C ARG A 83 27.17 -14.04 17.46
N VAL A 84 27.43 -15.18 18.11
CA VAL A 84 28.79 -15.63 18.37
C VAL A 84 29.38 -16.12 17.05
N PRO A 85 30.37 -15.41 16.47
CA PRO A 85 30.93 -15.81 15.18
C PRO A 85 31.74 -17.09 15.37
N THR A 86 31.46 -18.12 14.58
CA THR A 86 32.48 -19.09 14.21
C THR A 86 33.46 -18.37 13.28
N THR A 87 34.67 -18.07 13.79
CA THR A 87 35.74 -17.19 13.24
C THR A 87 35.88 -17.25 11.71
N ARG A 88 35.89 -16.13 10.94
CA ARG A 88 37.03 -15.20 10.70
C ARG A 88 36.56 -13.94 9.92
N PRO A 89 37.14 -12.72 10.10
CA PRO A 89 36.48 -11.45 9.73
C PRO A 89 36.91 -10.85 8.38
N ALA A 90 36.01 -10.11 7.72
CA ALA A 90 36.33 -9.15 6.66
C ALA A 90 35.46 -7.86 6.74
N VAL A 91 36.19 -6.76 6.87
CA VAL A 91 35.96 -5.29 6.88
C VAL A 91 34.74 -4.75 6.11
N ALA A 92 34.03 -3.80 6.75
CA ALA A 92 32.93 -3.00 6.18
C ALA A 92 33.40 -1.65 5.59
N ALA A 93 32.68 -1.15 4.57
CA ALA A 93 32.83 0.20 4.01
C ALA A 93 31.50 1.00 4.08
N PRO A 94 31.53 2.35 4.14
CA PRO A 94 30.44 3.16 4.68
C PRO A 94 29.47 3.72 3.62
N ALA A 95 28.23 3.98 4.07
CA ALA A 95 27.11 4.52 3.29
C ALA A 95 27.17 6.04 3.15
N THR A 96 26.87 6.56 1.95
CA THR A 96 26.73 8.00 1.66
C THR A 96 25.26 8.47 1.70
N ALA A 97 25.08 9.71 2.16
CA ALA A 97 23.80 10.38 2.41
C ALA A 97 23.06 10.79 1.12
N ARG A 98 21.74 10.57 1.07
CA ARG A 98 20.84 10.94 -0.05
C ARG A 98 19.94 12.13 0.31
N VAL A 99 19.91 13.13 -0.58
CA VAL A 99 19.02 14.30 -0.59
C VAL A 99 17.56 13.88 -0.80
N LYS A 100 16.63 14.40 0.02
CA LYS A 100 15.20 14.03 0.01
C LYS A 100 14.39 14.94 -0.92
N THR A 101 14.28 14.59 -2.20
CA THR A 101 13.18 15.08 -3.06
C THR A 101 11.95 14.19 -2.83
N LYS A 102 10.82 14.80 -2.44
CA LYS A 102 9.55 14.09 -2.21
C LYS A 102 8.91 13.71 -3.55
N THR A 103 9.48 12.74 -4.24
CA THR A 103 8.87 12.12 -5.43
C THR A 103 7.57 11.43 -5.02
N VAL A 104 6.47 11.71 -5.71
CA VAL A 104 5.19 11.02 -5.49
C VAL A 104 5.38 9.56 -5.89
N ALA A 105 5.35 8.67 -4.90
CA ALA A 105 5.54 7.23 -5.08
C ALA A 105 4.46 6.64 -6.01
N ILE A 106 4.87 5.65 -6.81
CA ILE A 106 3.96 4.89 -7.68
C ILE A 106 3.12 3.97 -6.79
N ARG A 107 1.80 3.99 -6.96
CA ARG A 107 0.92 3.03 -6.26
C ARG A 107 1.17 1.63 -6.83
N PRO A 108 1.26 0.57 -6.02
CA PRO A 108 1.34 -0.79 -6.57
C PRO A 108 0.13 -1.08 -7.45
N VAL A 109 0.37 -1.76 -8.57
CA VAL A 109 -0.64 -2.17 -9.53
C VAL A 109 -0.84 -3.68 -9.37
N VAL A 110 -2.07 -4.08 -9.12
CA VAL A 110 -2.45 -5.47 -8.89
C VAL A 110 -3.34 -5.92 -10.05
N ASP A 111 -3.14 -7.15 -10.51
CA ASP A 111 -3.96 -7.75 -11.58
C ASP A 111 -5.45 -7.73 -11.20
N PRO A 112 -6.33 -7.12 -12.02
CA PRO A 112 -7.75 -7.01 -11.73
C PRO A 112 -8.51 -8.35 -11.81
N ASP A 113 -7.94 -9.38 -12.44
CA ASP A 113 -8.58 -10.70 -12.53
C ASP A 113 -8.43 -11.52 -11.23
N LEU A 114 -7.75 -10.97 -10.22
CA LEU A 114 -7.65 -11.57 -8.89
C LEU A 114 -8.94 -11.40 -8.09
N PRO A 115 -9.27 -12.34 -7.17
CA PRO A 115 -10.39 -12.17 -6.26
C PRO A 115 -10.34 -10.84 -5.50
N GLY A 116 -11.46 -10.12 -5.45
CA GLY A 116 -11.49 -8.74 -4.94
C GLY A 116 -11.06 -8.60 -3.47
N ASP A 117 -11.23 -9.63 -2.66
CA ASP A 117 -10.73 -9.71 -1.30
C ASP A 117 -9.20 -9.83 -1.22
N VAL A 118 -8.56 -10.50 -2.20
CA VAL A 118 -7.11 -10.57 -2.36
C VAL A 118 -6.58 -9.21 -2.82
N VAL A 119 -7.20 -8.62 -3.86
CA VAL A 119 -6.80 -7.30 -4.38
C VAL A 119 -6.83 -6.24 -3.27
N LYS A 120 -7.91 -6.17 -2.48
CA LYS A 120 -8.02 -5.23 -1.35
C LYS A 120 -6.91 -5.43 -0.32
N ARG A 121 -6.63 -6.68 0.05
CA ARG A 121 -5.61 -7.03 1.05
C ARG A 121 -4.19 -6.68 0.60
N LEU A 122 -3.86 -6.97 -0.65
CA LEU A 122 -2.55 -6.66 -1.23
C LEU A 122 -2.36 -5.15 -1.43
N THR A 123 -3.39 -4.45 -1.94
CA THR A 123 -3.33 -2.99 -2.14
C THR A 123 -3.20 -2.22 -0.82
N ALA A 124 -3.77 -2.75 0.28
CA ALA A 124 -3.65 -2.14 1.60
C ALA A 124 -2.22 -2.23 2.20
N ASN A 125 -1.37 -3.13 1.70
CA ASN A 125 -0.04 -3.39 2.26
C ASN A 125 1.06 -3.27 1.18
N PRO A 126 1.29 -2.07 0.61
CA PRO A 126 2.26 -1.85 -0.46
C PRO A 126 3.70 -2.26 -0.07
N ALA A 127 4.08 -2.03 1.18
CA ALA A 127 5.41 -2.38 1.69
C ALA A 127 5.66 -3.90 1.71
N LEU A 128 4.60 -4.71 1.85
CA LEU A 128 4.71 -6.18 1.79
C LEU A 128 4.99 -6.64 0.36
N LEU A 129 4.34 -6.02 -0.63
CA LEU A 129 4.57 -6.33 -2.05
C LEU A 129 5.99 -5.98 -2.48
N ASP A 130 6.49 -4.84 -2.01
CA ASP A 130 7.88 -4.40 -2.23
C ASP A 130 8.88 -5.41 -1.66
N HIS A 131 8.63 -5.90 -0.45
CA HIS A 131 9.45 -6.90 0.21
C HIS A 131 9.46 -8.25 -0.52
N VAL A 132 8.29 -8.76 -0.91
CA VAL A 132 8.19 -10.06 -1.59
C VAL A 132 8.87 -10.03 -2.97
N ARG A 133 8.86 -8.90 -3.67
CA ARG A 133 9.46 -8.80 -5.02
C ARG A 133 10.95 -8.44 -5.01
N HIS A 134 11.38 -7.56 -4.13
CA HIS A 134 12.73 -6.98 -4.17
C HIS A 134 13.56 -7.27 -2.92
N GLY A 135 13.01 -8.00 -1.94
CA GLY A 135 13.67 -8.25 -0.66
C GLY A 135 13.86 -6.98 0.17
N THR A 136 13.14 -5.89 -0.15
CA THR A 136 13.25 -4.65 0.62
C THR A 136 12.78 -4.89 2.05
N PRO A 137 13.38 -4.23 3.05
CA PRO A 137 13.05 -4.50 4.44
C PRO A 137 11.60 -4.13 4.73
N TRP A 138 10.76 -5.14 4.99
CA TRP A 138 9.38 -4.92 5.41
C TRP A 138 9.36 -4.46 6.88
N THR A 139 9.48 -3.15 7.08
CA THR A 139 9.08 -2.56 8.36
C THR A 139 7.57 -2.47 8.33
N MET A 140 6.89 -3.27 9.15
CA MET A 140 5.47 -3.06 9.38
C MET A 140 5.34 -1.74 10.14
N ARG A 141 5.33 -0.63 9.39
CA ARG A 141 4.77 0.65 9.83
C ARG A 141 3.26 0.49 9.81
N ALA A 142 2.78 -0.54 10.49
CA ALA A 142 1.41 -0.57 10.87
C ALA A 142 1.25 0.72 11.67
N GLU A 143 0.36 1.56 11.20
CA GLU A 143 -0.41 2.47 12.01
C GLU A 143 -1.15 1.58 13.01
N VAL A 144 -0.38 0.97 13.93
CA VAL A 144 -0.87 0.30 15.10
C VAL A 144 -1.25 1.47 15.98
N GLN A 145 -2.44 1.99 15.71
CA GLN A 145 -3.26 2.48 16.80
C GLN A 145 -3.50 1.23 17.63
N ASP A 146 -2.51 0.89 18.46
CA ASP A 146 -2.75 0.00 19.57
C ASP A 146 -3.99 0.59 20.24
N PRO A 147 -4.96 -0.24 20.62
CA PRO A 147 -6.07 0.21 21.43
C PRO A 147 -5.59 0.61 22.84
N VAL A 148 -4.49 1.38 22.95
CA VAL A 148 -4.03 2.11 24.13
C VAL A 148 -5.18 2.95 24.67
N TRP A 149 -6.04 3.49 23.81
CA TRP A 149 -7.27 4.20 24.18
C TRP A 149 -8.28 3.34 24.96
N ILE A 150 -8.23 2.00 24.84
CA ILE A 150 -9.10 1.08 25.60
C ILE A 150 -8.45 0.67 26.94
N LEU A 151 -7.12 0.83 27.10
CA LEU A 151 -6.42 0.57 28.35
C LEU A 151 -6.98 1.34 29.56
N PRO A 152 -7.29 2.66 29.50
CA PRO A 152 -7.87 3.36 30.65
C PRO A 152 -9.25 2.82 31.02
N LEU A 153 -10.08 2.46 30.04
CA LEU A 153 -11.42 1.89 30.29
C LEU A 153 -11.32 0.51 30.96
N ILE A 154 -10.36 -0.30 30.54
CA ILE A 154 -10.02 -1.60 31.14
C ILE A 154 -9.46 -1.39 32.55
N TRP A 155 -8.57 -0.43 32.77
CA TRP A 155 -8.02 -0.11 34.09
C TRP A 155 -9.10 0.40 35.06
N VAL A 156 -10.08 1.17 34.59
CA VAL A 156 -11.24 1.59 35.40
C VAL A 156 -12.11 0.39 35.77
N ALA A 157 -12.40 -0.50 34.82
CA ALA A 157 -13.14 -1.73 35.10
C ALA A 157 -12.40 -2.68 36.05
N VAL A 158 -11.07 -2.79 35.91
CA VAL A 158 -10.20 -3.57 36.79
C VAL A 158 -10.10 -2.93 38.18
N ALA A 159 -9.99 -1.61 38.30
CA ALA A 159 -9.96 -0.91 39.59
C ALA A 159 -11.31 -1.03 40.32
N PHE A 160 -12.42 -0.94 39.58
CA PHE A 160 -13.77 -1.11 40.14
C PHE A 160 -13.99 -2.54 40.64
N THR A 161 -13.61 -3.55 39.84
CA THR A 161 -13.71 -4.95 40.25
C THR A 161 -12.73 -5.29 41.39
N LEU A 162 -11.50 -4.77 41.36
CA LEU A 162 -10.53 -4.94 42.45
C LEU A 162 -11.03 -4.34 43.77
N GLY A 163 -11.64 -3.15 43.74
CA GLY A 163 -12.23 -2.53 44.94
C GLY A 163 -13.38 -3.33 45.54
N VAL A 164 -14.22 -3.94 44.69
CA VAL A 164 -15.32 -4.83 45.13
C VAL A 164 -14.77 -6.15 45.68
N TRP A 165 -13.73 -6.73 45.07
CA TRP A 165 -13.19 -8.03 45.46
C TRP A 165 -12.27 -7.98 46.69
N LEU A 166 -11.52 -6.89 46.89
CA LEU A 166 -10.67 -6.68 48.07
C LEU A 166 -11.50 -6.58 49.37
N ARG A 167 -12.77 -6.17 49.26
CA ARG A 167 -13.75 -6.11 50.36
C ARG A 167 -14.19 -7.48 50.86
N PHE A 168 -14.15 -8.53 50.01
CA PHE A 168 -14.81 -9.80 50.30
C PHE A 168 -13.89 -11.03 50.32
N ILE A 169 -12.80 -11.10 49.54
CA ILE A 169 -12.11 -12.39 49.25
C ILE A 169 -10.58 -12.36 49.48
N GLY A 170 -9.99 -11.21 49.83
CA GLY A 170 -8.55 -11.10 50.12
C GLY A 170 -7.66 -11.12 48.85
N PRO A 171 -6.32 -11.09 49.00
CA PRO A 171 -5.37 -10.75 47.92
C PRO A 171 -5.30 -11.78 46.77
N ALA A 172 -5.92 -12.95 46.90
CA ALA A 172 -5.96 -13.97 45.85
C ALA A 172 -6.78 -13.56 44.59
N ALA A 173 -7.61 -12.52 44.69
CA ALA A 173 -8.50 -12.06 43.62
C ALA A 173 -7.81 -11.26 42.48
N ILE A 174 -6.52 -10.94 42.62
CA ILE A 174 -5.77 -10.10 41.67
C ILE A 174 -5.43 -10.86 40.36
N THR A 175 -5.44 -12.18 40.38
CA THR A 175 -4.97 -13.02 39.26
C THR A 175 -5.93 -13.08 38.07
N LEU A 176 -7.25 -13.05 38.32
CA LEU A 176 -8.30 -13.25 37.32
C LEU A 176 -8.41 -12.11 36.27
N PRO A 177 -8.38 -10.81 36.65
CA PRO A 177 -8.37 -9.73 35.66
C PRO A 177 -7.06 -9.67 34.86
N PHE A 178 -5.93 -10.02 35.48
CA PHE A 178 -4.65 -10.16 34.78
C PHE A 178 -4.73 -11.27 33.73
N VAL A 179 -5.24 -12.45 34.07
CA VAL A 179 -5.41 -13.56 33.12
C VAL A 179 -6.38 -13.19 31.99
N LEU A 180 -7.43 -12.41 32.26
CA LEU A 180 -8.35 -11.94 31.22
C LEU A 180 -7.65 -10.96 30.26
N VAL A 181 -6.94 -9.95 30.77
CA VAL A 181 -6.22 -8.96 29.95
C VAL A 181 -5.08 -9.61 29.16
N PHE A 182 -4.27 -10.46 29.80
CA PHE A 182 -3.20 -11.20 29.14
C PHE A 182 -3.74 -12.27 28.18
N GLY A 183 -4.87 -12.89 28.49
CA GLY A 183 -5.57 -13.83 27.62
C GLY A 183 -6.13 -13.15 26.37
N VAL A 184 -6.81 -12.01 26.51
CA VAL A 184 -7.31 -11.21 25.38
C VAL A 184 -6.15 -10.65 24.55
N ARG A 185 -5.07 -10.18 25.19
CA ARG A 185 -3.85 -9.73 24.51
C ARG A 185 -3.14 -10.88 23.78
N GLY A 186 -3.13 -12.08 24.35
CA GLY A 186 -2.58 -13.30 23.75
C GLY A 186 -3.41 -13.80 22.56
N ILE A 187 -4.74 -13.80 22.69
CA ILE A 187 -5.68 -14.22 21.62
C ILE A 187 -5.64 -13.22 20.45
N THR A 188 -5.62 -11.91 20.73
CA THR A 188 -5.51 -10.88 19.68
C THR A 188 -4.14 -10.88 19.00
N ARG A 189 -3.03 -11.14 19.73
CA ARG A 189 -1.71 -11.39 19.13
C ARG A 189 -1.69 -12.66 18.27
N ARG A 190 -2.28 -13.76 18.74
CA ARG A 190 -2.31 -15.05 18.02
C ARG A 190 -3.10 -14.96 16.72
N SER A 191 -4.29 -14.35 16.75
CA SER A 191 -5.10 -14.10 15.53
C SER A 191 -4.37 -13.20 14.53
N ARG A 192 -3.72 -12.13 14.99
CA ARG A 192 -2.92 -11.25 14.13
C ARG A 192 -1.76 -11.97 13.46
N SER A 193 -1.06 -12.85 14.18
CA SER A 193 0.05 -13.64 13.60
C SER A 193 -0.41 -14.60 12.50
N SER A 194 -1.59 -15.21 12.64
CA SER A 194 -2.14 -16.12 11.63
C SER A 194 -2.60 -15.37 10.38
N ASP A 195 -3.16 -14.17 10.55
CA ASP A 195 -3.57 -13.32 9.43
C ASP A 195 -2.36 -12.80 8.64
N LEU A 196 -1.28 -12.44 9.32
CA LEU A 196 -0.02 -12.03 8.68
C LEU A 196 0.60 -13.16 7.87
N ARG A 197 0.61 -14.40 8.39
CA ARG A 197 1.09 -15.58 7.64
C ARG A 197 0.22 -15.89 6.42
N ARG A 198 -1.08 -15.62 6.49
CA ARG A 198 -1.99 -15.77 5.34
C ARG A 198 -1.69 -14.70 4.30
N LEU A 199 -1.57 -13.43 4.72
CA LEU A 199 -1.22 -12.31 3.85
C LEU A 199 0.14 -12.49 3.16
N TYR A 200 1.17 -12.88 3.91
CA TYR A 200 2.49 -13.15 3.36
C TYR A 200 2.46 -14.29 2.33
N ARG A 201 1.81 -15.42 2.65
CA ARG A 201 1.65 -16.53 1.70
C ARG A 201 0.90 -16.11 0.45
N THR A 202 -0.18 -15.33 0.60
CA THR A 202 -0.93 -14.78 -0.54
C THR A 202 -0.07 -13.82 -1.38
N ALA A 203 0.73 -12.96 -0.76
CA ALA A 203 1.62 -12.05 -1.47
C ALA A 203 2.72 -12.80 -2.24
N VAL A 204 3.30 -13.85 -1.66
CA VAL A 204 4.28 -14.73 -2.34
C VAL A 204 3.63 -15.50 -3.48
N GLN A 205 2.45 -16.05 -3.27
CA GLN A 205 1.72 -16.82 -4.28
C GLN A 205 1.37 -15.99 -5.52
N TYR A 206 1.07 -14.70 -5.35
CA TYR A 206 0.65 -13.79 -6.42
C TYR A 206 1.69 -12.69 -6.71
N ALA A 207 2.96 -12.91 -6.37
CA ALA A 207 4.03 -11.93 -6.53
C ALA A 207 4.23 -11.52 -8.01
N ASP A 208 4.04 -12.48 -8.92
CA ASP A 208 4.07 -12.33 -10.37
C ASP A 208 2.87 -11.55 -10.92
N ARG A 209 1.78 -11.42 -10.16
CA ARG A 209 0.55 -10.68 -10.50
C ARG A 209 0.44 -9.31 -9.83
N CYS A 210 1.55 -8.80 -9.29
CA CYS A 210 1.66 -7.46 -8.71
C CYS A 210 2.85 -6.71 -9.33
N ARG A 211 2.75 -5.39 -9.50
CA ARG A 211 3.85 -4.52 -9.94
C ARG A 211 4.04 -3.36 -8.97
N VAL A 212 5.29 -3.09 -8.61
CA VAL A 212 5.70 -2.12 -7.57
C VAL A 212 6.69 -1.12 -8.17
N GLU A 213 6.92 0.01 -7.49
CA GLU A 213 7.80 1.08 -8.00
C GLU A 213 9.19 0.62 -8.47
N PRO A 214 9.90 -0.31 -7.79
CA PRO A 214 11.23 -0.74 -8.24
C PRO A 214 11.23 -1.67 -9.46
N ASP A 215 10.06 -2.11 -9.94
CA ASP A 215 9.94 -2.84 -11.21
C ASP A 215 10.12 -1.93 -12.44
N PHE A 216 10.11 -0.61 -12.25
CA PHE A 216 10.17 0.37 -13.32
C PHE A 216 11.50 1.10 -13.33
N ASP A 217 12.10 1.25 -14.51
CA ASP A 217 13.17 2.22 -14.75
C ASP A 217 12.63 3.67 -14.64
N ALA A 218 13.52 4.66 -14.70
CA ALA A 218 13.13 6.06 -14.48
C ALA A 218 12.09 6.58 -15.51
N GLU A 219 12.18 6.14 -16.76
CA GLU A 219 11.29 6.56 -17.86
C GLU A 219 9.93 5.88 -17.74
N ALA A 220 9.94 4.56 -17.55
CA ALA A 220 8.76 3.75 -17.29
C ALA A 220 8.00 4.24 -16.05
N ALA A 221 8.73 4.57 -14.97
CA ALA A 221 8.16 5.15 -13.76
C ALA A 221 7.45 6.48 -14.04
N GLN A 222 7.99 7.33 -14.90
CA GLN A 222 7.34 8.60 -15.27
C GLN A 222 6.04 8.37 -16.04
N LEU A 223 6.03 7.46 -17.02
CA LEU A 223 4.83 7.08 -17.78
C LEU A 223 3.76 6.48 -16.87
N MET A 224 4.15 5.61 -15.94
CA MET A 224 3.22 5.02 -14.97
C MET A 224 2.59 6.08 -14.06
N ARG A 225 3.38 7.02 -13.54
CA ARG A 225 2.85 8.14 -12.72
C ARG A 225 1.84 8.99 -13.49
N ARG A 226 2.06 9.20 -14.79
CA ARG A 226 1.14 9.93 -15.66
C ARG A 226 -0.17 9.17 -15.84
N ALA A 227 -0.11 7.88 -16.15
CA ALA A 227 -1.27 7.00 -16.25
C ALA A 227 -2.10 6.98 -14.95
N GLN A 228 -1.46 6.75 -13.80
CA GLN A 228 -2.12 6.75 -12.49
C GLN A 228 -2.71 8.12 -12.13
N ARG A 229 -2.12 9.22 -12.60
CA ARG A 229 -2.69 10.56 -12.40
C ARG A 229 -3.94 10.76 -13.25
N ALA A 230 -3.93 10.33 -14.52
CA ALA A 230 -5.10 10.40 -15.40
C ALA A 230 -6.25 9.56 -14.84
N ILE A 231 -6.01 8.30 -14.48
CA ILE A 231 -7.00 7.39 -13.89
C ILE A 231 -7.58 7.98 -12.60
N ARG A 232 -6.73 8.54 -11.71
CA ARG A 232 -7.21 9.19 -10.48
C ARG A 232 -8.09 10.40 -10.75
N LYS A 233 -7.82 11.19 -11.79
CA LYS A 233 -8.67 12.33 -12.16
C LYS A 233 -10.06 11.85 -12.62
N ILE A 234 -10.10 10.80 -13.45
CA ILE A 234 -11.35 10.21 -13.93
C ILE A 234 -12.18 9.67 -12.76
N LYS A 235 -11.58 8.81 -11.93
CA LYS A 235 -12.25 8.19 -10.76
C LYS A 235 -12.73 9.19 -9.71
N LYS A 236 -12.10 10.37 -9.60
CA LYS A 236 -12.49 11.42 -8.65
C LYS A 236 -13.47 12.45 -9.21
N SER A 237 -13.83 12.34 -10.50
CA SER A 237 -14.79 13.25 -11.10
C SER A 237 -16.19 13.03 -10.54
N THR A 238 -16.97 14.10 -10.42
CA THR A 238 -18.37 14.04 -9.96
C THR A 238 -19.19 13.24 -10.96
N VAL A 239 -18.93 13.45 -12.25
CA VAL A 239 -19.62 12.82 -13.37
C VAL A 239 -19.45 11.29 -13.36
N ALA A 240 -18.25 10.78 -13.05
CA ALA A 240 -18.03 9.35 -12.85
C ALA A 240 -18.73 8.84 -11.58
N GLY A 241 -18.66 9.58 -10.47
CA GLY A 241 -19.31 9.21 -9.21
C GLY A 241 -20.84 9.14 -9.29
N LEU A 242 -21.44 9.93 -10.18
CA LEU A 242 -22.88 9.94 -10.46
C LEU A 242 -23.30 8.94 -11.55
N GLY A 243 -22.37 8.18 -12.13
CA GLY A 243 -22.66 7.21 -13.18
C GLY A 243 -23.09 7.82 -14.52
N LEU A 244 -22.72 9.08 -14.77
CA LEU A 244 -23.05 9.78 -16.02
C LEU A 244 -22.10 9.40 -17.18
N LEU A 245 -20.88 8.95 -16.85
CA LEU A 245 -19.98 8.20 -17.75
C LEU A 245 -20.28 6.73 -17.48
N ASP A 246 -20.54 5.93 -18.52
CA ASP A 246 -21.01 4.54 -18.40
C ASP A 246 -20.23 3.77 -17.31
N PRO A 247 -20.77 3.66 -16.08
CA PRO A 247 -19.95 3.38 -14.90
C PRO A 247 -19.58 1.91 -14.82
N ALA A 248 -20.33 1.04 -15.51
CA ALA A 248 -20.07 -0.38 -15.58
C ALA A 248 -18.80 -0.67 -16.42
N GLU A 249 -18.58 0.10 -17.47
CA GLU A 249 -17.42 -0.06 -18.35
C GLU A 249 -16.17 0.54 -17.72
N ASP A 250 -16.24 1.76 -17.16
CA ASP A 250 -15.09 2.42 -16.52
C ASP A 250 -14.54 1.68 -15.28
N ALA A 251 -15.42 1.05 -14.49
CA ALA A 251 -15.02 0.30 -13.29
C ALA A 251 -14.20 -0.95 -13.63
N ILE A 252 -14.39 -1.51 -14.83
CA ILE A 252 -13.73 -2.74 -15.31
C ILE A 252 -12.53 -2.38 -16.21
N VAL A 253 -12.72 -1.45 -17.15
CA VAL A 253 -11.72 -1.08 -18.15
C VAL A 253 -10.54 -0.33 -17.55
N LEU A 254 -10.76 0.64 -16.64
CA LEU A 254 -9.66 1.45 -16.11
C LEU A 254 -8.65 0.63 -15.30
N PRO A 255 -9.04 -0.28 -14.37
CA PRO A 255 -8.10 -1.19 -13.72
C PRO A 255 -7.38 -2.10 -14.71
N ARG A 256 -8.06 -2.58 -15.76
CA ARG A 256 -7.45 -3.42 -16.80
C ARG A 256 -6.38 -2.68 -17.57
N GLN A 257 -6.66 -1.45 -18.00
CA GLN A 257 -5.70 -0.60 -18.70
C GLN A 257 -4.51 -0.22 -17.80
N GLU A 258 -4.75 0.06 -16.50
CA GLU A 258 -3.68 0.29 -15.52
C GLU A 258 -2.72 -0.91 -15.43
N TRP A 259 -3.27 -2.13 -15.40
CA TRP A 259 -2.52 -3.38 -15.34
C TRP A 259 -1.72 -3.66 -16.61
N GLU A 260 -2.34 -3.55 -17.79
CA GLU A 260 -1.64 -3.82 -19.06
C GLU A 260 -0.48 -2.84 -19.29
N ILE A 261 -0.68 -1.55 -18.95
CA ILE A 261 0.39 -0.54 -18.99
C ILE A 261 1.51 -0.91 -18.01
N ALA A 262 1.18 -1.26 -16.76
CA ALA A 262 2.17 -1.64 -15.76
C ALA A 262 2.96 -2.89 -16.17
N LYS A 263 2.27 -3.90 -16.72
CA LYS A 263 2.88 -5.14 -17.21
C LYS A 263 3.87 -4.84 -18.34
N ALA A 264 3.46 -4.09 -19.36
CA ALA A 264 4.31 -3.73 -20.48
C ALA A 264 5.55 -2.92 -20.04
N LEU A 265 5.34 -1.87 -19.22
CA LEU A 265 6.42 -1.04 -18.71
C LEU A 265 7.42 -1.82 -17.85
N SER A 266 6.92 -2.70 -16.96
CA SER A 266 7.80 -3.55 -16.14
C SER A 266 8.65 -4.49 -17.00
N ARG A 267 8.09 -5.05 -18.08
CA ARG A 267 8.82 -5.95 -18.97
C ARG A 267 9.87 -5.20 -19.79
N VAL A 268 9.57 -3.99 -20.24
CA VAL A 268 10.56 -3.12 -20.90
C VAL A 268 11.70 -2.77 -19.94
N SER A 269 11.40 -2.39 -18.71
CA SER A 269 12.43 -2.05 -17.71
C SER A 269 13.31 -3.23 -17.32
N GLU A 270 12.72 -4.44 -17.22
CA GLU A 270 13.46 -5.68 -17.02
C GLU A 270 14.43 -5.96 -18.18
N LEU A 271 13.93 -5.93 -19.43
CA LEU A 271 14.76 -6.17 -20.63
C LEU A 271 15.86 -5.12 -20.82
N ARG A 272 15.58 -3.85 -20.51
CA ARG A 272 16.59 -2.77 -20.54
C ARG A 272 17.66 -2.98 -19.48
N ARG A 273 17.30 -3.48 -18.29
CA ARG A 273 18.26 -3.82 -17.23
C ARG A 273 19.15 -4.99 -17.66
N GLU A 274 18.58 -6.06 -18.18
CA GLU A 274 19.34 -7.20 -18.72
C GLU A 274 20.33 -6.76 -19.82
N GLN A 275 19.89 -5.91 -20.76
CA GLN A 275 20.76 -5.37 -21.80
C GLN A 275 21.88 -4.49 -21.22
N ALA A 276 21.59 -3.67 -20.21
CA ALA A 276 22.59 -2.83 -19.56
C ALA A 276 23.64 -3.68 -18.82
N GLU A 277 23.23 -4.75 -18.15
CA GLU A 277 24.12 -5.71 -17.49
C GLU A 277 25.00 -6.46 -18.50
N MET A 278 24.43 -6.92 -19.61
CA MET A 278 25.19 -7.55 -20.69
C MET A 278 26.24 -6.61 -21.27
N LEU A 279 25.88 -5.34 -21.56
CA LEU A 279 26.81 -4.35 -22.11
C LEU A 279 27.90 -3.92 -21.11
N ALA A 280 27.64 -4.05 -19.80
CA ALA A 280 28.62 -3.71 -18.76
C ALA A 280 29.76 -4.74 -18.64
N GLN A 281 29.62 -5.94 -19.19
CA GLN A 281 30.61 -7.03 -19.11
C GLN A 281 31.76 -6.94 -20.15
N ASP A 282 32.14 -5.73 -20.55
CA ASP A 282 33.25 -5.45 -21.50
C ASP A 282 33.13 -6.21 -22.84
N VAL A 283 32.02 -5.96 -23.53
CA VAL A 283 31.63 -6.72 -24.72
C VAL A 283 32.08 -6.05 -26.02
N ALA A 284 32.51 -6.88 -26.98
CA ALA A 284 32.98 -6.48 -28.30
C ALA A 284 31.94 -5.65 -29.10
N GLU A 285 32.41 -4.77 -29.98
CA GLU A 285 31.59 -3.84 -30.79
C GLU A 285 30.53 -4.56 -31.64
N GLU A 286 30.81 -5.80 -32.04
CA GLU A 286 29.91 -6.66 -32.81
C GLU A 286 28.63 -7.00 -32.03
N VAL A 287 28.73 -7.24 -30.73
CA VAL A 287 27.56 -7.54 -29.88
C VAL A 287 26.73 -6.28 -29.65
N ARG A 288 27.39 -5.11 -29.54
CA ARG A 288 26.69 -3.82 -29.44
C ARG A 288 25.85 -3.56 -30.70
N LYS A 289 26.41 -3.83 -31.89
CA LYS A 289 25.65 -3.76 -33.15
C LYS A 289 24.50 -4.76 -33.22
N ALA A 290 24.67 -5.96 -32.66
CA ALA A 290 23.63 -6.98 -32.65
C ALA A 290 22.45 -6.66 -31.70
N ILE A 291 22.68 -5.86 -30.65
CA ILE A 291 21.63 -5.45 -29.70
C ILE A 291 20.76 -4.29 -30.24
N GLU A 292 21.27 -3.49 -31.18
CA GLU A 292 20.59 -2.29 -31.68
C GLU A 292 19.17 -2.57 -32.24
N PRO A 293 18.91 -3.63 -33.03
CA PRO A 293 17.55 -3.98 -33.46
C PRO A 293 16.61 -4.31 -32.30
N LEU A 294 17.14 -4.94 -31.22
CA LEU A 294 16.35 -5.25 -30.04
C LEU A 294 15.94 -3.97 -29.30
N ARG A 295 16.82 -2.97 -29.23
CA ARG A 295 16.49 -1.66 -28.64
C ARG A 295 15.39 -0.96 -29.42
N HIS A 296 15.48 -0.97 -30.75
CA HIS A 296 14.42 -0.42 -31.60
C HIS A 296 13.05 -1.10 -31.39
N SER A 297 13.05 -2.42 -31.16
CA SER A 297 11.82 -3.15 -30.83
C SER A 297 11.22 -2.70 -29.49
N LEU A 298 12.07 -2.46 -28.47
CA LEU A 298 11.62 -1.94 -27.16
C LEU A 298 11.06 -0.52 -27.30
N ASP A 299 11.70 0.34 -28.10
CA ASP A 299 11.23 1.70 -28.33
C ASP A 299 9.86 1.72 -29.04
N THR A 300 9.62 0.77 -29.95
CA THR A 300 8.30 0.58 -30.57
C THR A 300 7.23 0.22 -29.54
N VAL A 301 7.56 -0.68 -28.60
CA VAL A 301 6.65 -1.04 -27.49
C VAL A 301 6.38 0.17 -26.59
N VAL A 302 7.42 0.93 -26.22
CA VAL A 302 7.29 2.14 -25.40
C VAL A 302 6.46 3.21 -26.11
N ALA A 303 6.60 3.38 -27.42
CA ALA A 303 5.79 4.30 -28.20
C ALA A 303 4.30 3.91 -28.16
N SER A 304 3.99 2.62 -28.33
CA SER A 304 2.62 2.11 -28.24
C SER A 304 2.02 2.33 -26.83
N VAL A 305 2.77 2.01 -25.77
CA VAL A 305 2.31 2.26 -24.39
C VAL A 305 2.14 3.75 -24.13
N THR A 306 3.03 4.59 -24.64
CA THR A 306 2.93 6.05 -24.53
C THR A 306 1.66 6.57 -25.20
N GLN A 307 1.30 6.05 -26.37
CA GLN A 307 0.05 6.40 -27.05
C GLN A 307 -1.19 6.02 -26.22
N ARG A 308 -1.18 4.85 -25.57
CA ARG A 308 -2.24 4.45 -24.63
C ARG A 308 -2.33 5.39 -23.43
N VAL A 309 -1.20 5.78 -22.83
CA VAL A 309 -1.16 6.76 -21.73
C VAL A 309 -1.70 8.12 -22.18
N GLN A 310 -1.34 8.59 -23.38
CA GLN A 310 -1.87 9.83 -23.94
C GLN A 310 -3.38 9.76 -24.22
N ALA A 311 -3.90 8.60 -24.62
CA ALA A 311 -5.33 8.38 -24.75
C ALA A 311 -6.03 8.50 -23.38
N LEU A 312 -5.47 7.92 -22.31
CA LEU A 312 -5.99 8.08 -20.95
C LEU A 312 -5.97 9.53 -20.48
N GLU A 313 -4.92 10.28 -20.81
CA GLU A 313 -4.83 11.71 -20.49
C GLU A 313 -5.87 12.54 -21.24
N ARG A 314 -6.12 12.25 -22.53
CA ARG A 314 -7.18 12.87 -23.31
C ARG A 314 -8.56 12.56 -22.74
N TYR A 315 -8.82 11.30 -22.36
CA TYR A 315 -10.06 10.93 -21.69
C TYR A 315 -10.23 11.70 -20.37
N ALA A 316 -9.19 11.75 -19.53
CA ALA A 316 -9.22 12.52 -18.29
C ALA A 316 -9.46 14.02 -18.50
N ALA A 317 -8.99 14.59 -19.60
CA ALA A 317 -9.28 15.98 -19.97
C ALA A 317 -10.75 16.17 -20.35
N LYS A 318 -11.33 15.27 -21.15
CA LYS A 318 -12.75 15.30 -21.52
C LYS A 318 -13.68 15.09 -20.33
N VAL A 319 -13.34 14.17 -19.44
CA VAL A 319 -14.07 13.99 -18.17
C VAL A 319 -14.02 15.26 -17.31
N ARG A 320 -12.91 15.99 -17.31
CA ARG A 320 -12.81 17.27 -16.59
C ARG A 320 -13.69 18.36 -17.21
N GLU A 321 -13.76 18.44 -18.53
CA GLU A 321 -14.66 19.36 -19.24
C GLU A 321 -16.11 19.06 -18.87
N ALA A 322 -16.50 17.78 -18.88
CA ALA A 322 -17.83 17.35 -18.47
C ALA A 322 -18.12 17.69 -16.99
N ASP A 323 -17.15 17.50 -16.10
CA ASP A 323 -17.29 17.84 -14.67
C ASP A 323 -17.49 19.34 -14.42
N LEU A 324 -16.82 20.19 -15.21
CA LEU A 324 -17.02 21.63 -15.16
C LEU A 324 -18.41 22.03 -15.70
N ALA A 325 -18.82 21.46 -16.84
CA ALA A 325 -20.14 21.70 -17.41
C ALA A 325 -21.26 21.26 -16.45
N TYR A 326 -21.09 20.10 -15.80
CA TYR A 326 -22.03 19.57 -14.82
C TYR A 326 -22.16 20.51 -13.62
N LYS A 327 -21.03 20.95 -13.05
CA LYS A 327 -21.03 21.89 -11.91
C LYS A 327 -21.71 23.21 -12.27
N ALA A 328 -21.45 23.75 -13.47
CA ALA A 328 -22.07 24.99 -13.93
C ALA A 328 -23.60 24.83 -14.06
N HIS A 329 -24.05 23.71 -14.65
CA HIS A 329 -25.47 23.40 -14.77
C HIS A 329 -26.15 23.29 -13.39
N GLU A 330 -25.53 22.58 -12.44
CA GLU A 330 -26.09 22.40 -11.09
C GLU A 330 -26.17 23.71 -10.29
N HIS A 331 -25.18 24.61 -10.47
CA HIS A 331 -25.22 25.94 -9.85
C HIS A 331 -26.39 26.76 -10.38
N LEU A 332 -26.64 26.76 -11.70
CA LEU A 332 -27.78 27.47 -12.28
C LEU A 332 -29.11 26.86 -11.88
N ARG A 333 -29.22 25.53 -11.85
CA ARG A 333 -30.41 24.83 -11.35
C ARG A 333 -30.73 25.24 -9.91
N THR A 334 -29.71 25.31 -9.05
CA THR A 334 -29.86 25.75 -7.66
C THR A 334 -30.28 27.21 -7.56
N LEU A 335 -29.73 28.09 -8.41
CA LEU A 335 -30.14 29.50 -8.48
C LEU A 335 -31.60 29.62 -8.94
N ALA A 336 -31.99 28.95 -10.03
CA ALA A 336 -33.35 28.95 -10.55
C ALA A 336 -34.38 28.44 -9.52
N ALA A 337 -34.03 27.39 -8.76
CA ALA A 337 -34.89 26.87 -7.70
C ALA A 337 -35.11 27.89 -6.57
N ARG A 338 -34.09 28.70 -6.24
CA ARG A 338 -34.23 29.81 -5.28
C ARG A 338 -34.99 30.98 -5.87
N THR A 339 -34.85 31.25 -7.17
CA THR A 339 -35.60 32.29 -7.89
C THR A 339 -37.10 32.06 -7.83
N GLY A 340 -37.60 30.82 -7.72
CA GLY A 340 -39.04 30.57 -7.48
C GLY A 340 -39.59 31.26 -6.23
N ALA A 341 -38.84 31.27 -5.13
CA ALA A 341 -39.21 32.02 -3.92
C ALA A 341 -39.13 33.54 -4.13
N TYR A 342 -38.22 34.01 -4.98
CA TYR A 342 -38.17 35.43 -5.39
C TYR A 342 -39.32 35.80 -6.35
N GLN A 343 -39.77 34.88 -7.20
CA GLN A 343 -40.91 35.06 -8.10
C GLN A 343 -42.21 35.22 -7.32
N GLU A 344 -42.40 34.44 -6.25
CA GLU A 344 -43.57 34.53 -5.37
C GLU A 344 -43.59 35.88 -4.63
N LEU A 345 -42.42 36.29 -4.10
CA LEU A 345 -42.25 37.61 -3.47
C LEU A 345 -42.45 38.78 -4.46
N LEU A 346 -41.97 38.64 -5.71
CA LEU A 346 -42.10 39.66 -6.77
C LEU A 346 -43.51 39.74 -7.36
N ALA A 347 -44.21 38.60 -7.51
CA ALA A 347 -45.61 38.57 -7.94
C ALA A 347 -46.53 39.24 -6.92
N GLU A 348 -46.17 39.19 -5.63
CA GLU A 348 -46.88 39.88 -4.56
C GLU A 348 -46.55 41.39 -4.48
N THR A 349 -45.36 41.82 -4.94
CA THR A 349 -44.87 43.20 -4.74
C THR A 349 -44.76 44.09 -5.98
N VAL A 350 -44.64 43.55 -7.20
CA VAL A 350 -44.36 44.35 -8.40
C VAL A 350 -45.07 43.77 -9.65
N ARG A 351 -45.82 44.63 -10.35
CA ARG A 351 -46.40 44.36 -11.67
C ARG A 351 -45.46 44.98 -12.72
N ASP A 352 -44.41 44.27 -13.19
CA ASP A 352 -43.57 44.76 -14.30
C ASP A 352 -42.85 43.66 -15.11
N ASP A 353 -42.77 43.91 -16.42
CA ASP A 353 -42.23 43.06 -17.49
C ASP A 353 -40.71 42.76 -17.37
N ILE A 354 -39.97 43.54 -16.58
CA ILE A 354 -38.51 43.41 -16.40
C ILE A 354 -38.14 42.10 -15.68
N ALA A 355 -38.97 41.64 -14.73
CA ALA A 355 -38.72 40.36 -14.04
C ALA A 355 -38.85 39.17 -15.01
N VAL A 356 -39.81 39.23 -15.95
CA VAL A 356 -40.05 38.18 -16.95
C VAL A 356 -38.85 38.03 -17.90
N VAL A 357 -38.29 39.14 -18.38
CA VAL A 357 -37.13 39.14 -19.30
C VAL A 357 -35.90 38.48 -18.67
N GLU A 358 -35.64 38.75 -17.39
CA GLU A 358 -34.47 38.20 -16.68
C GLU A 358 -34.64 36.70 -16.38
N ILE A 359 -35.86 36.25 -16.07
CA ILE A 359 -36.18 34.83 -15.89
C ILE A 359 -36.01 34.05 -17.20
N GLU A 360 -36.51 34.59 -18.32
CA GLU A 360 -36.32 33.96 -19.63
C GLU A 360 -34.85 33.87 -20.03
N ARG A 361 -34.05 34.89 -19.70
CA ARG A 361 -32.60 34.89 -19.93
C ARG A 361 -31.91 33.76 -19.16
N LEU A 362 -32.27 33.58 -17.89
CA LEU A 362 -31.76 32.48 -17.07
C LEU A 362 -32.18 31.11 -17.62
N ALA A 363 -33.43 30.97 -18.10
CA ALA A 363 -33.91 29.73 -18.72
C ALA A 363 -33.16 29.40 -20.02
N ARG A 364 -32.96 30.37 -20.91
CA ARG A 364 -32.16 30.19 -22.15
C ARG A 364 -30.71 29.81 -21.85
N ASN A 365 -30.10 30.42 -20.83
CA ASN A 365 -28.74 30.10 -20.38
C ASN A 365 -28.66 28.67 -19.82
N ALA A 366 -29.64 28.26 -19.01
CA ALA A 366 -29.71 26.92 -18.45
C ALA A 366 -29.84 25.85 -19.55
N GLU A 367 -30.65 26.11 -20.58
CA GLU A 367 -30.82 25.20 -21.72
C GLU A 367 -29.55 25.10 -22.58
N SER A 368 -28.88 26.22 -22.83
CA SER A 368 -27.60 26.25 -23.56
C SER A 368 -26.52 25.46 -22.83
N LEU A 369 -26.45 25.56 -21.50
CA LEU A 369 -25.53 24.78 -20.68
C LEU A 369 -25.91 23.30 -20.58
N ARG A 370 -27.20 22.97 -20.59
CA ARG A 370 -27.67 21.58 -20.67
C ARG A 370 -27.19 20.93 -21.96
N LEU A 371 -27.31 21.63 -23.10
CA LEU A 371 -26.82 21.16 -24.40
C LEU A 371 -25.29 20.96 -24.37
N ALA A 372 -24.54 21.96 -23.89
CA ALA A 372 -23.08 21.85 -23.74
C ALA A 372 -22.66 20.69 -22.83
N LEU A 373 -23.40 20.44 -21.74
CA LEU A 373 -23.18 19.28 -20.88
C LEU A 373 -23.43 17.97 -21.63
N THR A 374 -24.55 17.84 -22.35
CA THR A 374 -24.85 16.62 -23.11
C THR A 374 -23.79 16.33 -24.18
N GLU A 375 -23.32 17.36 -24.87
CA GLU A 375 -22.24 17.25 -25.85
C GLU A 375 -20.93 16.81 -25.20
N SER A 376 -20.54 17.45 -24.10
CA SER A 376 -19.33 17.10 -23.35
C SER A 376 -19.36 15.67 -22.80
N LEU A 377 -20.51 15.20 -22.31
CA LEU A 377 -20.70 13.82 -21.88
C LEU A 377 -20.57 12.83 -23.05
N ALA A 378 -21.13 13.17 -24.21
CA ALA A 378 -21.01 12.34 -25.40
C ALA A 378 -19.56 12.28 -25.93
N GLU A 379 -18.82 13.38 -25.88
CA GLU A 379 -17.38 13.40 -26.18
C GLU A 379 -16.56 12.57 -25.19
N ALA A 380 -16.85 12.67 -23.90
CA ALA A 380 -16.18 11.88 -22.87
C ALA A 380 -16.42 10.38 -23.08
N ARG A 381 -17.67 9.97 -23.34
CA ARG A 381 -18.00 8.56 -23.65
C ARG A 381 -17.26 8.05 -24.89
N ARG A 382 -17.29 8.78 -26.00
CA ARG A 382 -16.54 8.43 -27.22
C ARG A 382 -15.03 8.28 -26.96
N ALA A 383 -14.46 9.13 -26.11
CA ALA A 383 -13.05 9.02 -25.72
C ALA A 383 -12.78 7.78 -24.84
N GLY A 384 -13.74 7.38 -24.00
CA GLY A 384 -13.73 6.12 -23.26
C GLY A 384 -13.80 4.90 -24.19
N ASP A 385 -14.72 4.90 -25.16
CA ASP A 385 -14.86 3.82 -26.15
C ASP A 385 -13.60 3.66 -27.00
N ALA A 386 -12.93 4.76 -27.35
CA ALA A 386 -11.66 4.70 -28.07
C ALA A 386 -10.53 4.06 -27.25
N LEU A 387 -10.62 4.03 -25.92
CA LEU A 387 -9.65 3.35 -25.06
C LEU A 387 -9.84 1.82 -25.04
N THR A 388 -11.05 1.32 -25.29
CA THR A 388 -11.31 -0.13 -25.32
C THR A 388 -10.84 -0.77 -26.62
N GLN A 389 -10.68 0.02 -27.69
CA GLN A 389 -10.22 -0.43 -29.00
C GLN A 389 -8.69 -0.41 -29.18
N LEU A 390 -7.94 0.11 -28.20
CA LEU A 390 -6.46 0.21 -28.19
C LEU A 390 -5.83 -0.91 -27.36
#